data_AF-A0A497XRH5-F1
#
_entry.id   AF-A0A497XRH5-F1
#
_cell.length_a   1.000
_cell.length_b   1.000
_cell.length_c   1.000
_cell.angle_alpha   90.00
_cell.angle_beta   90.00
_cell.angle_gamma   90.00
#
_symmetry.space_group_name_H-M   'P 1'
#
loop_
_entity.id
_entity.type
_entity.pdbx_description
1 polymer ?
#
loop_
_entity_poly.entity_id
_entity_poly.type
_entity_poly.pdbx_seq_one_letter_code
_entity_poly.pdbx_strand_id
1 'polypeptide(L)'
;MKKDLSNLLKKETLPPGFESLDNAKEYLARYLINYINIELQGLPKEEWTKTLETWGKICAFAKGLIQKSEKERNKLYDKLGFDMMMQGIAEDVRQTFIGMLSLGILKESEPPQNLILRAVELIKDNDDLLKRWELSPEIVNFIYNFFSKNPGKT
;
A
#
# COMPACT_ATOMS: atom_id res chain seq x y z
N MET A 1 -14.10 -22.91 -1.10
CA MET A 1 -12.87 -23.15 -1.90
C MET A 1 -11.86 -22.07 -1.56
N LYS A 2 -10.70 -22.42 -1.00
CA LYS A 2 -9.55 -21.49 -0.91
C LYS A 2 -9.03 -21.30 -2.33
N LYS A 3 -9.23 -20.12 -2.91
CA LYS A 3 -8.63 -19.80 -4.21
C LYS A 3 -7.13 -19.67 -3.98
N ASP A 4 -6.37 -20.60 -4.56
CA ASP A 4 -4.92 -20.59 -4.55
C ASP A 4 -4.44 -19.43 -5.45
N LEU A 5 -3.92 -18.40 -4.79
CA LEU A 5 -3.45 -17.16 -5.40
C LEU A 5 -2.11 -17.33 -6.13
N SER A 6 -1.40 -18.43 -5.88
CA SER A 6 -0.13 -18.73 -6.55
C SER A 6 -0.27 -18.88 -8.07
N ASN A 7 -1.48 -19.14 -8.59
CA ASN A 7 -1.77 -19.16 -10.02
C ASN A 7 -2.06 -17.77 -10.63
N LEU A 8 -2.37 -16.76 -9.81
CA LEU A 8 -2.53 -15.37 -10.27
C LEU A 8 -1.18 -14.66 -10.38
N LEU A 9 -0.28 -14.89 -9.42
CA LEU A 9 1.09 -14.39 -9.46
C LEU A 9 1.91 -14.95 -10.64
N LYS A 10 1.49 -16.08 -11.22
CA LYS A 10 2.12 -16.68 -12.41
C LYS A 10 1.63 -16.09 -13.75
N LYS A 11 0.53 -15.33 -13.76
CA LYS A 11 -0.10 -14.82 -15.00
C LYS A 11 0.02 -13.31 -15.18
N GLU A 12 0.28 -12.55 -14.13
CA GLU A 12 0.60 -11.13 -14.25
C GLU A 12 2.12 -10.97 -14.28
N THR A 13 2.63 -10.32 -15.33
CA THR A 13 3.98 -9.75 -15.30
C THR A 13 4.16 -9.00 -14.00
N LEU A 14 5.25 -9.28 -13.27
CA LEU A 14 5.64 -8.56 -12.06
C LEU A 14 5.39 -7.06 -12.26
N PRO A 15 4.68 -6.38 -11.33
CA PRO A 15 4.45 -4.95 -11.45
C PRO A 15 5.81 -4.22 -11.54
N PRO A 16 5.95 -3.21 -12.43
CA PRO A 16 7.18 -2.44 -12.53
C PRO A 16 7.60 -1.88 -11.16
N GLY A 17 8.88 -2.00 -10.83
CA GLY A 17 9.44 -1.58 -9.54
C GLY A 17 9.50 -2.69 -8.49
N PHE A 18 9.06 -3.92 -8.79
CA PHE A 18 9.15 -5.08 -7.90
C PHE A 18 10.07 -6.20 -8.42
N GLU A 19 11.01 -5.87 -9.32
CA GLU A 19 11.95 -6.85 -9.90
C GLU A 19 13.01 -7.31 -8.89
N SER A 20 13.25 -6.52 -7.84
CA SER A 20 14.19 -6.82 -6.76
C SER A 20 13.74 -6.16 -5.45
N LEU A 21 14.34 -6.56 -4.32
CA LEU A 21 14.06 -5.93 -3.03
C LEU A 21 14.45 -4.44 -3.00
N ASP A 22 15.55 -4.07 -3.66
CA ASP A 22 16.01 -2.68 -3.69
C ASP A 22 15.12 -1.81 -4.58
N ASN A 23 14.66 -2.34 -5.72
CA ASN A 23 13.65 -1.66 -6.54
C ASN A 23 12.34 -1.48 -5.77
N ALA A 24 11.92 -2.51 -5.03
CA ALA A 24 10.71 -2.44 -4.22
C ALA A 24 10.82 -1.39 -3.12
N LYS A 25 11.96 -1.30 -2.42
CA LYS A 25 12.21 -0.22 -1.44
C LYS A 25 12.08 1.15 -2.07
N GLU A 26 12.69 1.36 -3.24
CA GLU A 26 12.61 2.62 -3.98
C GLU A 26 11.16 2.95 -4.36
N TYR A 27 10.43 1.98 -4.90
CA TYR A 27 9.03 2.13 -5.29
C TYR A 27 8.14 2.49 -4.09
N LEU A 28 8.30 1.75 -2.98
CA LEU A 28 7.50 1.94 -1.78
C LEU A 28 7.76 3.29 -1.13
N ALA A 29 9.03 3.73 -1.07
CA ALA A 29 9.39 5.06 -0.60
C ALA A 29 8.80 6.15 -1.50
N ARG A 30 8.98 6.03 -2.82
CA ARG A 30 8.58 7.04 -3.81
C ARG A 30 7.07 7.23 -3.93
N TYR A 31 6.31 6.14 -3.88
CA TYR A 31 4.88 6.13 -4.20
C TYR A 31 4.03 5.93 -2.95
N LEU A 32 3.93 4.71 -2.42
CA LEU A 32 2.99 4.41 -1.34
C LEU A 32 3.23 5.27 -0.09
N ILE A 33 4.46 5.29 0.44
CA ILE A 33 4.75 6.02 1.67
C ILE A 33 4.80 7.54 1.41
N ASN A 34 5.25 7.97 0.23
CA ASN A 34 5.24 9.39 -0.10
C ASN A 34 3.83 9.97 -0.20
N TYR A 35 2.86 9.25 -0.79
CA TYR A 35 1.47 9.71 -0.83
C TYR A 35 0.89 9.93 0.56
N ILE A 36 1.10 8.97 1.47
CA ILE A 36 0.68 9.10 2.86
C ILE A 36 1.43 10.26 3.54
N ASN A 37 2.74 10.38 3.30
CA ASN A 37 3.57 11.43 3.87
C ASN A 37 3.08 12.83 3.45
N ILE A 38 2.86 13.06 2.16
CA ILE A 38 2.36 14.34 1.62
C ILE A 38 0.99 14.67 2.22
N GLU A 39 0.08 13.70 2.29
CA GLU A 39 -1.25 13.91 2.87
C GLU A 39 -1.15 14.31 4.34
N LEU A 40 -0.34 13.62 5.14
CA LEU A 40 -0.14 13.94 6.56
C LEU A 40 0.58 15.27 6.78
N GLN A 41 1.56 15.62 5.93
CA GLN A 41 2.23 16.92 5.99
C GLN A 41 1.25 18.09 5.79
N GLY A 42 0.22 17.89 4.97
CA GLY A 42 -0.82 18.90 4.71
C GLY A 42 -1.89 19.03 5.80
N LEU A 43 -1.87 18.18 6.84
CA LEU A 43 -2.92 18.09 7.84
C LEU A 43 -2.44 18.44 9.26
N PRO A 44 -3.31 19.00 10.12
CA PRO A 44 -3.07 19.07 11.56
C PRO A 44 -2.83 17.69 12.16
N LYS A 45 -1.96 17.60 13.18
CA LYS A 45 -1.54 16.32 13.80
C LYS A 45 -2.72 15.53 14.39
N GLU A 46 -3.77 16.22 14.80
CA GLU A 46 -4.98 15.62 15.37
C GLU A 46 -5.74 14.76 14.35
N GLU A 47 -5.63 15.08 13.05
CA GLU A 47 -6.30 14.33 11.96
C GLU A 47 -5.48 13.13 11.47
N TRP A 48 -4.19 13.04 11.80
CA TRP A 48 -3.29 12.02 11.26
C TRP A 48 -3.78 10.59 11.50
N THR A 49 -4.31 10.31 12.69
CA THR A 49 -4.87 9.01 13.06
C THR A 49 -6.01 8.60 12.12
N LYS A 50 -6.97 9.49 11.91
CA LYS A 50 -8.14 9.27 11.05
C LYS A 50 -7.74 9.09 9.58
N THR A 51 -6.73 9.82 9.14
CA THR A 51 -6.14 9.64 7.81
C THR A 51 -5.54 8.24 7.67
N LEU A 52 -4.76 7.77 8.64
CA LEU A 52 -4.18 6.42 8.59
C LEU A 52 -5.22 5.29 8.70
N GLU A 53 -6.30 5.48 9.45
CA GLU A 53 -7.44 4.56 9.44
C GLU A 53 -8.08 4.46 8.05
N THR A 54 -8.17 5.60 7.35
CA THR A 54 -8.68 5.66 5.98
C THR A 54 -7.76 4.91 5.01
N TRP A 55 -6.44 5.09 5.12
CA TRP A 55 -5.46 4.29 4.38
C TRP A 55 -5.55 2.79 4.66
N GLY A 56 -5.86 2.39 5.90
CA GLY A 56 -6.17 1.00 6.23
C GLY A 56 -7.37 0.46 5.45
N LYS A 57 -8.45 1.25 5.32
CA LYS A 57 -9.63 0.90 4.51
C LYS A 57 -9.32 0.84 3.01
N ILE A 58 -8.49 1.75 2.51
CA ILE A 58 -8.01 1.72 1.12
C ILE A 58 -7.24 0.42 0.86
N CYS A 59 -6.35 0.01 1.77
CA CYS A 59 -5.64 -1.26 1.67
C CYS A 59 -6.61 -2.45 1.66
N ALA A 60 -7.62 -2.45 2.52
CA ALA A 60 -8.64 -3.51 2.56
C ALA A 60 -9.43 -3.60 1.25
N PHE A 61 -9.85 -2.45 0.72
CA PHE A 61 -10.52 -2.37 -0.58
C PHE A 61 -9.63 -2.90 -1.70
N ALA A 62 -8.40 -2.38 -1.82
CA ALA A 62 -7.44 -2.74 -2.86
C ALA A 62 -7.06 -4.23 -2.82
N LYS A 63 -6.89 -4.83 -1.64
CA LYS A 63 -6.66 -6.27 -1.51
C LYS A 63 -7.82 -7.09 -2.10
N GLY A 64 -9.05 -6.62 -1.92
CA GLY A 64 -10.25 -7.22 -2.52
C GLY A 64 -10.31 -7.15 -4.04
N LEU A 65 -9.52 -6.26 -4.66
CA LEU A 65 -9.46 -6.08 -6.11
C LEU A 65 -8.51 -7.05 -6.81
N ILE A 66 -7.53 -7.64 -6.11
CA ILE A 66 -6.51 -8.52 -6.70
C ILE A 66 -7.14 -9.67 -7.51
N GLN A 67 -8.29 -10.18 -7.06
CA GLN A 67 -8.99 -11.31 -7.69
C GLN A 67 -9.95 -10.92 -8.81
N LYS A 68 -10.12 -9.62 -9.07
CA LYS A 68 -11.13 -9.11 -9.98
C LYS A 68 -10.49 -8.80 -11.34
N SER A 69 -11.17 -9.21 -12.40
CA SER A 69 -10.85 -8.73 -13.75
C SER A 69 -11.02 -7.22 -13.86
N GLU A 70 -10.34 -6.60 -14.83
CA GLU A 70 -10.45 -5.15 -15.07
C GLU A 70 -11.90 -4.69 -15.24
N LYS A 71 -12.71 -5.45 -16.00
CA LYS A 71 -14.14 -5.18 -16.18
C LYS A 71 -14.92 -5.20 -14.86
N GLU A 72 -14.58 -6.11 -13.93
CA GLU A 72 -15.20 -6.15 -12.60
C GLU A 72 -14.76 -5.00 -11.71
N ARG A 73 -13.49 -4.58 -11.82
CA ARG A 73 -12.95 -3.43 -11.07
C ARG A 73 -13.59 -2.13 -11.55
N ASN A 74 -13.64 -1.88 -12.85
CA ASN A 74 -14.25 -0.67 -13.43
C ASN A 74 -15.73 -0.54 -13.02
N LYS A 75 -16.50 -1.64 -13.10
CA LYS A 75 -17.90 -1.65 -12.62
C LYS A 75 -18.03 -1.34 -11.12
N LEU A 76 -17.06 -1.78 -10.31
CA LEU A 76 -17.07 -1.52 -8.88
C LEU A 76 -16.77 -0.04 -8.60
N TYR A 77 -15.82 0.56 -9.33
CA TYR A 77 -15.50 1.99 -9.24
C TYR A 77 -16.71 2.85 -9.62
N ASP A 78 -17.36 2.56 -10.74
CA ASP A 78 -18.57 3.25 -11.18
C ASP A 78 -19.67 3.18 -10.12
N LYS A 79 -19.90 1.99 -9.56
CA LYS A 79 -20.91 1.77 -8.51
C LYS A 79 -20.63 2.55 -7.24
N LEU A 80 -19.36 2.73 -6.87
CA LEU A 80 -18.94 3.45 -5.67
C LEU A 80 -18.75 4.95 -5.92
N GLY A 81 -18.92 5.42 -7.17
CA GLY A 81 -18.75 6.82 -7.53
C GLY A 81 -17.30 7.30 -7.42
N PHE A 82 -16.32 6.42 -7.65
CA PHE A 82 -14.91 6.80 -7.59
C PHE A 82 -14.54 7.68 -8.78
N ASP A 83 -13.93 8.83 -8.50
CA ASP A 83 -13.28 9.65 -9.53
C ASP A 83 -11.97 9.00 -10.03
N MET A 84 -11.37 9.58 -11.07
CA MET A 84 -10.13 9.06 -11.67
C MET A 84 -8.96 8.98 -10.68
N MET A 85 -8.89 9.89 -9.70
CA MET A 85 -7.81 9.90 -8.71
C MET A 85 -7.98 8.75 -7.72
N MET A 86 -9.20 8.52 -7.21
CA MET A 86 -9.51 7.40 -6.33
C MET A 86 -9.29 6.05 -7.03
N GLN A 87 -9.65 5.95 -8.31
CA GLN A 87 -9.36 4.76 -9.11
C GLN A 87 -7.85 4.52 -9.25
N GLY A 88 -7.08 5.56 -9.55
CA GLY A 88 -5.63 5.51 -9.62
C GLY A 88 -5.00 5.01 -8.32
N ILE A 89 -5.37 5.61 -7.18
CA ILE A 89 -4.88 5.21 -5.86
C ILE A 89 -5.23 3.73 -5.56
N ALA A 90 -6.46 3.31 -5.85
CA ALA A 90 -6.89 1.94 -5.60
C ALA A 90 -6.10 0.92 -6.47
N GLU A 91 -5.84 1.24 -7.74
CA GLU A 91 -5.05 0.41 -8.63
C GLU A 91 -3.56 0.38 -8.23
N ASP A 92 -2.97 1.51 -7.85
CA ASP A 92 -1.59 1.57 -7.40
C ASP A 92 -1.38 0.75 -6.13
N VAL A 93 -2.29 0.87 -5.15
CA VAL A 93 -2.25 0.05 -3.93
C VAL A 93 -2.46 -1.43 -4.27
N ARG A 94 -3.35 -1.77 -5.21
CA ARG A 94 -3.54 -3.16 -5.69
C ARG A 94 -2.27 -3.72 -6.31
N GLN A 95 -1.59 -2.96 -7.17
CA GLN A 95 -0.33 -3.36 -7.79
C GLN A 95 0.79 -3.50 -6.75
N THR A 96 0.82 -2.61 -5.76
CA THR A 96 1.74 -2.71 -4.62
C THR A 96 1.54 -4.02 -3.84
N PHE A 97 0.28 -4.43 -3.60
CA PHE A 97 0.01 -5.75 -3.00
C PHE A 97 0.59 -6.89 -3.84
N ILE A 98 0.34 -6.89 -5.15
CA ILE A 98 0.83 -7.96 -6.05
C ILE A 98 2.37 -8.02 -6.01
N GLY A 99 3.03 -6.88 -6.10
CA GLY A 99 4.48 -6.76 -6.01
C GLY A 99 5.03 -7.30 -4.68
N MET A 100 4.51 -6.84 -3.55
CA MET A 100 4.98 -7.27 -2.22
C MET A 100 4.69 -8.75 -1.92
N LEU A 101 3.57 -9.29 -2.42
CA LEU A 101 3.27 -10.73 -2.34
C LEU A 101 4.25 -11.54 -3.17
N SER A 102 4.57 -11.09 -4.40
CA SER A 102 5.48 -11.79 -5.31
C SER A 102 6.91 -11.88 -4.79
N LEU A 103 7.36 -10.87 -4.04
CA LEU A 103 8.68 -10.85 -3.37
C LEU A 103 8.68 -11.53 -1.99
N GLY A 104 7.53 -12.02 -1.52
CA GLY A 104 7.40 -12.64 -0.20
C GLY A 104 7.57 -11.65 0.98
N ILE A 105 7.53 -10.35 0.71
CA ILE A 105 7.58 -9.28 1.73
C ILE A 105 6.29 -9.28 2.55
N LEU A 106 5.15 -9.51 1.88
CA LEU A 106 3.84 -9.66 2.49
C LEU A 106 3.33 -11.09 2.29
N LYS A 107 2.65 -11.65 3.29
CA LYS A 107 1.94 -12.94 3.15
C LYS A 107 0.46 -12.72 2.89
N GLU A 108 -0.17 -13.61 2.12
CA GLU A 108 -1.59 -13.51 1.77
C GLU A 108 -2.52 -13.50 3.00
N SER A 109 -2.14 -14.24 4.05
CA SER A 109 -2.87 -14.32 5.30
C SER A 109 -2.77 -13.07 6.17
N GLU A 110 -1.85 -12.15 5.86
CA GLU A 110 -1.69 -10.93 6.66
C GLU A 110 -2.85 -9.96 6.45
N PRO A 111 -3.25 -9.23 7.51
CA PRO A 111 -4.27 -8.19 7.41
C PRO A 111 -3.89 -7.12 6.36
N PRO A 112 -4.86 -6.55 5.62
CA PRO A 112 -4.57 -5.65 4.51
C PRO A 112 -3.67 -4.46 4.88
N GLN A 113 -3.88 -3.86 6.05
CA GLN A 113 -3.08 -2.74 6.55
C GLN A 113 -1.59 -3.06 6.73
N ASN A 114 -1.22 -4.34 6.81
CA ASN A 114 0.19 -4.72 6.88
C ASN A 114 0.95 -4.34 5.61
N LEU A 115 0.28 -4.06 4.48
CA LEU A 115 0.94 -3.50 3.31
C LEU A 115 1.78 -2.26 3.67
N ILE A 116 1.16 -1.31 4.38
CA ILE A 116 1.83 -0.07 4.80
C ILE A 116 2.88 -0.36 5.87
N LEU A 117 2.58 -1.22 6.85
CA LEU A 117 3.54 -1.59 7.88
C LEU A 117 4.82 -2.17 7.28
N ARG A 118 4.69 -3.18 6.40
CA ARG A 118 5.83 -3.81 5.72
C ARG A 118 6.59 -2.82 4.84
N ALA A 119 5.87 -1.93 4.17
CA ALA A 119 6.50 -0.89 3.36
C ALA A 119 7.36 0.06 4.21
N VAL A 120 6.84 0.50 5.36
CA VAL A 120 7.59 1.36 6.28
C VAL A 120 8.77 0.61 6.93
N GLU A 121 8.59 -0.64 7.36
CA GLU A 121 9.67 -1.47 7.93
C GLU A 121 10.89 -1.57 6.99
N LEU A 122 10.65 -1.60 5.67
CA LEU A 122 11.71 -1.69 4.67
C LEU A 122 12.51 -0.41 4.45
N ILE A 123 11.96 0.76 4.79
CA ILE A 123 12.55 2.06 4.43
C ILE A 123 12.86 2.97 5.63
N LYS A 124 12.24 2.75 6.79
CA LYS A 124 12.30 3.68 7.94
C LYS A 124 13.71 3.92 8.49
N ASP A 125 14.61 2.95 8.33
CA ASP A 125 15.99 3.01 8.81
C ASP A 125 16.99 3.29 7.67
N ASN A 126 16.52 3.70 6.49
CA ASN A 126 17.34 4.03 5.33
C ASN A 126 17.36 5.55 5.07
N ASP A 127 18.29 6.24 5.73
CA ASP A 127 18.42 7.71 5.66
C ASP A 127 18.54 8.24 4.23
N ASP A 128 19.20 7.51 3.33
CA ASP A 128 19.39 7.93 1.94
C ASP A 128 18.06 7.91 1.17
N LEU A 129 17.24 6.87 1.37
CA LEU A 129 15.89 6.80 0.79
C LEU A 129 14.98 7.88 1.34
N LEU A 130 14.99 8.08 2.67
CA LEU A 130 14.15 9.09 3.31
C LEU A 130 14.49 10.49 2.79
N LYS A 131 15.78 10.82 2.67
CA LYS A 131 16.23 12.11 2.13
C LYS A 131 15.88 12.27 0.65
N ARG A 132 16.12 11.24 -0.17
CA ARG A 132 15.88 11.30 -1.62
C ARG A 132 14.42 11.58 -1.95
N TRP A 133 13.50 11.00 -1.18
CA TRP A 133 12.07 11.13 -1.41
C TRP A 133 11.39 12.12 -0.45
N GLU A 134 12.17 12.95 0.24
CA GLU A 134 11.69 14.02 1.13
C GLU A 134 10.68 13.54 2.19
N LEU A 135 10.87 12.30 2.66
CA LEU A 135 9.99 11.68 3.65
C LEU A 135 10.33 12.22 5.03
N SER A 136 9.33 12.74 5.74
CA SER A 136 9.53 13.26 7.10
C SER A 136 9.76 12.10 8.07
N PRO A 137 10.91 12.05 8.79
CA PRO A 137 11.17 11.00 9.76
C PRO A 137 10.12 10.95 10.87
N GLU A 138 9.53 12.09 11.25
CA GLU A 138 8.44 12.12 12.22
C GLU A 138 7.22 11.36 11.70
N ILE A 139 6.81 11.65 10.45
CA ILE A 139 5.63 11.04 9.84
C ILE A 139 5.87 9.55 9.58
N VAL A 140 7.02 9.18 9.05
CA VAL A 140 7.37 7.76 8.83
C VAL A 140 7.32 6.98 10.15
N ASN A 141 7.87 7.54 11.24
CA ASN A 141 7.77 6.93 12.56
C ASN A 141 6.34 6.88 13.09
N PHE A 142 5.54 7.91 12.83
CA PHE A 142 4.12 7.92 13.22
C PHE A 142 3.35 6.80 12.49
N ILE A 143 3.53 6.65 11.18
CA ILE A 143 2.93 5.59 10.37
C ILE A 143 3.33 4.22 10.93
N TYR A 144 4.63 3.99 11.17
CA TYR A 144 5.14 2.74 11.74
C TYR A 144 4.46 2.41 13.06
N ASN A 145 4.44 3.36 14.00
CA ASN A 145 3.88 3.17 15.34
C ASN A 145 2.38 2.92 15.31
N PHE A 146 1.65 3.61 14.43
CA PHE A 146 0.21 3.45 14.29
C PHE A 146 -0.16 2.03 13.83
N PHE A 147 0.46 1.55 12.74
CA PHE A 147 0.15 0.22 12.20
C PHE A 147 0.74 -0.93 13.02
N SER A 148 1.88 -0.71 13.70
CA SER A 148 2.47 -1.71 14.61
C SER A 148 1.58 -2.00 15.82
N LYS A 149 0.84 -0.99 16.32
CA LYS A 149 -0.09 -1.15 17.45
C LYS A 149 -1.46 -1.70 17.04
N ASN A 150 -1.79 -1.66 15.75
CA ASN A 150 -3.09 -2.06 15.22
C ASN A 150 -3.00 -3.07 14.06
N PRO A 151 -2.31 -4.22 14.21
CA PRO A 151 -2.07 -5.15 13.11
C PRO A 151 -3.35 -5.87 12.62
N GLY A 152 -4.55 -5.56 13.13
CA GLY A 152 -5.80 -6.25 12.76
C GLY A 152 -7.10 -5.48 12.95
N LYS A 153 -7.08 -4.16 13.23
CA LYS A 153 -8.30 -3.35 13.43
C LYS A 153 -8.51 -2.38 12.26
N THR A 154 -9.53 -2.64 11.45
CA THR A 154 -10.18 -1.68 10.54
C THR A 154 -11.65 -2.06 10.41
#